data_AF-A0A1X7SXY8-F1
#
_entry.id   AF-A0A1X7SXY8-F1
#
_cell.length_a   1.000
_cell.length_b   1.000
_cell.length_c   1.000
_cell.angle_alpha   90.00
_cell.angle_beta   90.00
_cell.angle_gamma   90.00
#
_symmetry.space_group_name_H-M   'P 1'
#
loop_
_entity.id
_entity.type
_entity.pdbx_description
1 polymer ?
#
loop_
_entity_poly.entity_id
_entity_poly.type
_entity_poly.pdbx_seq_one_letter_code
_entity_poly.pdbx_strand_id
1 'polypeptide(L)'
;MECLLDSSPDLEELLNELPLTADWYDIGGRLGVNSNKLNEIYFSQHSGEYKLSRMYQLWLGSKAEKATRRQLIEVLENKGLRKQALDYKKSLEQRIKNTTQRPPEATPTPTPPESTESMPSRMYIVAVIIIAVLVFI
;
A
#
# COMPACT_ATOMS: atom_id res chain seq x y z
N MET A 1 12.16 -12.30 1.76
CA MET A 1 11.88 -11.22 2.73
C MET A 1 12.53 -9.90 2.34
N GLU A 2 13.71 -9.90 1.72
CA GLU A 2 14.45 -8.67 1.40
C GLU A 2 13.65 -7.68 0.54
N CYS A 3 13.00 -8.12 -0.54
CA CYS A 3 12.17 -7.23 -1.39
C CYS A 3 11.06 -6.47 -0.64
N LEU A 4 10.55 -7.02 0.47
CA LEU A 4 9.50 -6.35 1.24
C LEU A 4 10.07 -5.19 2.07
N LEU A 5 11.29 -5.35 2.59
CA LEU A 5 11.98 -4.31 3.34
C LEU A 5 12.43 -3.16 2.43
N ASP A 6 12.72 -3.46 1.17
CA ASP A 6 13.11 -2.48 0.14
C ASP A 6 11.91 -1.77 -0.52
N SER A 7 10.69 -2.17 -0.13
CA SER A 7 9.46 -1.52 -0.56
C SER A 7 9.12 -0.33 0.35
N SER A 8 8.38 0.64 -0.21
CA SER A 8 7.92 1.80 0.55
C SER A 8 6.81 1.39 1.51
N PRO A 9 6.86 1.80 2.80
CA PRO A 9 5.73 1.64 3.69
C PRO A 9 4.58 2.57 3.33
N ASP A 10 3.38 2.20 3.77
CA ASP A 10 2.18 3.03 3.69
C ASP A 10 1.99 3.82 4.99
N LEU A 11 1.40 5.02 4.92
CA LEU A 11 1.18 5.84 6.11
C LEU A 11 0.30 5.13 7.17
N GLU A 12 -0.75 4.45 6.73
CA GLU A 12 -1.66 3.72 7.61
C GLU A 12 -0.96 2.54 8.31
N GLU A 13 -0.08 1.84 7.58
CA GLU A 13 0.75 0.77 8.13
C GLU A 13 1.65 1.31 9.25
N LEU A 14 2.33 2.45 9.01
CA LEU A 14 3.22 3.07 9.98
C LEU A 14 2.48 3.52 11.24
N LEU A 15 1.30 4.11 11.09
CA LEU A 15 0.54 4.63 12.23
C LEU A 15 -0.05 3.52 13.11
N ASN A 16 -0.47 2.40 12.52
CA ASN A 16 -0.99 1.27 13.28
C ASN A 16 0.10 0.48 13.99
N GLU A 17 1.23 0.24 13.32
CA GLU A 17 2.28 -0.63 13.84
C GLU A 17 3.29 0.12 14.72
N LEU A 18 3.46 1.44 14.50
CA LEU A 18 4.48 2.26 15.16
C LEU A 18 3.91 3.58 15.70
N PRO A 19 3.05 3.55 16.74
CA PRO A 19 2.51 4.74 17.40
C PRO A 19 3.54 5.41 18.32
N LEU A 20 4.70 5.78 17.76
CA LEU A 20 5.87 6.33 18.47
C LEU A 20 5.75 7.86 18.67
N THR A 21 4.66 8.29 19.29
CA THR A 21 4.30 9.71 19.45
C THR A 21 5.27 10.52 20.32
N ALA A 22 6.07 9.88 21.17
CA ALA A 22 7.07 10.56 21.99
C ALA A 22 8.39 10.80 21.25
N ASP A 23 8.73 9.93 20.29
CA ASP A 23 10.06 9.87 19.65
C ASP A 23 10.07 10.36 18.19
N TRP A 24 8.92 10.80 17.68
CA TRP A 24 8.72 11.16 16.28
C TRP A 24 9.75 12.16 15.73
N TYR A 25 10.20 13.12 16.55
CA TYR A 25 11.12 14.17 16.13
C TYR A 25 12.53 13.62 15.88
N ASP A 26 13.05 12.81 16.82
CA ASP A 26 14.37 12.18 16.66
C ASP A 26 14.36 11.15 15.53
N ILE A 27 13.28 10.34 15.45
CA ILE A 27 13.09 9.37 14.37
C ILE A 27 13.06 10.10 13.02
N GLY A 28 12.25 11.16 12.88
CA GLY A 28 12.18 11.95 11.66
C GLY A 28 13.52 12.56 11.26
N GLY A 29 14.31 13.05 12.21
CA GLY A 29 15.65 13.58 11.96
C GLY A 29 16.60 12.50 11.41
N ARG A 30 16.57 11.30 11.97
CA ARG A 30 17.39 10.16 11.52
C ARG A 30 16.94 9.59 10.18
N LEU A 31 15.65 9.67 9.88
CA LEU A 31 15.08 9.34 8.57
C LEU A 31 15.39 10.38 7.48
N GLY A 32 16.16 11.42 7.81
CA GLY A 32 16.54 12.47 6.86
C GLY A 32 15.41 13.44 6.52
N VAL A 33 14.34 13.50 7.34
CA VAL A 33 13.29 14.50 7.14
C VAL A 33 13.89 15.89 7.35
N ASN A 34 13.57 16.82 6.45
CA ASN A 34 14.09 18.18 6.49
C ASN A 34 13.83 18.84 7.86
N SER A 35 14.90 19.32 8.51
CA SER A 35 14.86 19.88 9.85
C SER A 35 13.95 21.11 9.98
N ASN A 36 13.83 21.94 8.93
CA ASN A 36 12.91 23.09 8.95
C ASN A 36 11.46 22.62 9.01
N LYS A 37 11.11 21.58 8.24
CA LYS A 37 9.77 20.99 8.26
C LYS A 37 9.47 20.25 9.57
N LEU A 38 10.46 19.56 10.15
CA LEU A 38 10.32 18.96 11.48
C LEU A 38 10.07 20.01 12.56
N ASN A 39 10.81 21.13 12.52
CA ASN A 39 10.62 22.25 13.44
C ASN A 39 9.22 22.87 13.31
N GLU A 40 8.74 23.07 12.08
CA GLU A 40 7.39 23.58 11.83
C GLU A 40 6.31 22.72 12.52
N ILE A 41 6.43 21.39 12.40
CA ILE A 41 5.53 20.45 13.09
C ILE A 41 5.74 20.50 14.61
N TYR A 42 6.99 20.61 15.07
CA TYR A 42 7.34 20.63 16.48
C TYR A 42 6.68 21.80 17.21
N PHE A 43 6.74 23.00 16.63
CA PHE A 43 6.15 24.22 17.19
C PHE A 43 4.63 24.32 16.99
N SER A 44 4.03 23.46 16.18
CA SER A 44 2.57 23.43 16.03
C SER A 44 1.87 23.01 17.33
N GLN A 45 0.66 23.52 17.57
CA GLN A 45 -0.15 23.17 18.76
C GLN A 45 -0.93 21.86 18.61
N HIS A 46 -0.62 21.04 17.61
CA HIS A 46 -1.32 19.78 17.35
C HIS A 46 -0.90 18.65 18.30
N SER A 47 -1.72 17.60 18.37
CA SER A 47 -1.44 16.41 19.18
C SER A 47 -0.19 15.66 18.70
N GLY A 48 0.41 14.86 19.59
CA GLY A 48 1.56 14.02 19.24
C GLY A 48 1.28 13.05 18.08
N GLU A 49 0.06 12.52 17.98
CA GLU A 49 -0.38 11.67 16.88
C GLU A 49 -0.41 12.41 15.54
N TYR A 50 -0.92 13.64 15.53
CA TYR A 50 -0.89 14.49 14.34
C TYR A 50 0.55 14.77 13.91
N LYS A 51 1.42 15.11 14.87
CA LYS A 51 2.84 15.39 14.60
C LYS A 51 3.57 14.17 14.03
N LEU A 52 3.32 12.99 14.60
CA LEU A 52 3.85 11.71 14.11
C LEU A 52 3.37 11.41 12.68
N SER A 53 2.07 11.52 12.43
CA SER A 53 1.49 11.32 11.08
C SER A 53 2.09 12.28 10.07
N ARG A 54 2.24 13.56 10.45
CA ARG A 54 2.82 14.57 9.59
C ARG A 54 4.29 14.31 9.30
N MET A 55 5.06 13.83 10.27
CA MET A 55 6.46 13.43 10.08
C MET A 55 6.58 12.27 9.08
N TYR A 56 5.77 11.20 9.24
CA TYR A 56 5.78 10.09 8.28
C TYR A 56 5.35 10.53 6.88
N GLN A 57 4.36 11.41 6.76
CA GLN A 57 3.98 11.99 5.46
C GLN A 57 5.13 12.74 4.79
N LEU A 58 5.89 13.52 5.57
CA LEU A 58 7.05 14.24 5.03
C LEU A 58 8.17 13.30 4.61
N TRP A 59 8.40 12.23 5.37
CA TRP A 59 9.38 11.21 5.02
C TRP A 59 8.98 10.47 3.73
N LEU A 60 7.76 9.95 3.65
CA LEU A 60 7.23 9.26 2.46
C LEU A 60 7.16 10.16 1.22
N GLY A 61 6.87 11.45 1.41
CA GLY A 61 6.80 12.44 0.34
C GLY A 61 8.15 13.06 -0.03
N SER A 62 9.24 12.67 0.62
CA SER A 62 10.58 13.20 0.33
C SER A 62 11.05 12.68 -1.02
N LYS A 63 11.43 13.59 -1.92
CA LYS A 63 11.97 13.24 -3.25
C LYS A 63 13.45 12.82 -3.22
N ALA A 64 14.14 13.06 -2.10
CA ALA A 64 15.59 12.92 -1.99
C ALA A 64 16.05 11.46 -1.90
N GLU A 65 15.32 10.63 -1.16
CA GLU A 65 15.58 9.22 -1.00
C GLU A 65 14.27 8.47 -0.93
N LYS A 66 14.20 7.29 -1.56
CA LYS A 66 13.01 6.44 -1.49
C LYS A 66 12.86 5.95 -0.05
N ALA A 67 11.79 6.35 0.62
CA ALA A 67 11.45 5.84 1.94
C ALA A 67 11.28 4.31 1.87
N THR A 68 12.06 3.58 2.66
CA THR A 68 11.99 2.11 2.71
C THR A 68 11.75 1.62 4.13
N ARG A 69 11.05 0.48 4.25
CA ARG A 69 10.85 -0.19 5.56
C ARG A 69 12.18 -0.54 6.22
N ARG A 70 13.19 -0.88 5.42
CA ARG A 70 14.56 -1.17 5.87
C ARG A 70 15.18 0.02 6.62
N GLN A 71 15.16 1.22 6.03
CA GLN A 71 15.68 2.43 6.68
C GLN A 71 14.98 2.69 8.02
N LEU A 72 13.66 2.52 8.08
CA LEU A 72 12.91 2.72 9.32
C LEU A 72 13.32 1.72 10.41
N ILE A 73 13.44 0.45 10.06
CA ILE A 73 13.90 -0.60 10.97
C ILE A 73 15.28 -0.27 11.54
N GLU A 74 16.23 0.13 10.68
CA GLU A 74 17.58 0.49 11.11
C GLU A 74 17.57 1.68 12.07
N VAL A 75 16.76 2.70 11.80
CA VAL A 75 16.58 3.85 12.71
C VAL A 75 16.03 3.41 14.06
N LEU A 76 15.00 2.54 14.08
CA LEU A 76 14.42 2.02 15.32
C LEU A 76 15.44 1.20 16.13
N GLU A 77 16.19 0.32 15.47
CA GLU A 77 17.22 -0.50 16.12
C GLU A 77 18.36 0.37 16.70
N ASN A 78 18.80 1.38 15.96
CA ASN A 78 19.81 2.34 16.39
C ASN A 78 19.35 3.22 17.56
N LYS A 79 18.05 3.49 17.66
CA LYS A 79 17.47 4.23 18.79
C LYS A 79 17.25 3.37 20.05
N GLY A 80 17.57 2.07 19.98
CA GLY A 80 17.28 1.13 21.07
C GLY A 80 15.82 0.64 21.10
N LEU A 81 14.99 1.00 20.11
CA LEU A 81 13.61 0.53 19.94
C LEU A 81 13.58 -0.84 19.25
N ARG A 82 14.48 -1.75 19.66
CA ARG A 82 14.66 -3.08 19.03
C ARG A 82 13.40 -3.93 19.10
N LYS A 83 12.62 -3.81 20.18
CA LYS A 83 11.36 -4.54 20.33
C LYS A 83 10.35 -4.09 19.27
N GLN A 84 10.19 -2.80 19.07
CA GLN A 84 9.29 -2.21 18.09
C GLN A 84 9.73 -2.54 16.65
N ALA A 85 11.04 -2.50 16.38
CA ALA A 85 11.58 -2.96 15.10
C ALA A 85 11.27 -4.44 14.83
N LEU A 86 11.39 -5.30 15.85
CA LEU A 86 11.09 -6.73 15.75
C LEU A 86 9.58 -6.99 15.56
N ASP A 87 8.73 -6.31 16.32
CA ASP A 87 7.28 -6.44 16.21
C ASP A 87 6.80 -5.97 14.83
N TYR A 88 7.35 -4.86 14.33
CA TYR A 88 7.08 -4.39 12.98
C TYR A 88 7.52 -5.41 11.91
N LYS A 89 8.75 -5.96 12.00
CA LYS A 89 9.20 -7.06 11.11
C LYS A 89 8.23 -8.24 11.12
N LYS A 90 7.76 -8.67 12.30
CA LYS A 90 6.80 -9.77 12.43
C LYS A 90 5.45 -9.45 11.78
N SER A 91 4.92 -8.24 11.95
CA SER A 91 3.67 -7.83 11.30
C SER A 91 3.78 -7.91 9.77
N LEU A 92 4.89 -7.45 9.22
CA LEU A 92 5.17 -7.54 7.79
C LEU A 92 5.20 -9.00 7.28
N GLU A 93 5.82 -9.91 8.03
CA GLU A 93 5.83 -11.34 7.71
C GLU A 93 4.43 -11.97 7.76
N GLN A 94 3.61 -11.58 8.75
CA GLN A 94 2.23 -12.06 8.87
C GLN A 94 1.38 -11.60 7.67
N ARG A 95 1.55 -10.36 7.21
CA ARG A 95 0.85 -9.85 6.02
C ARG A 95 1.16 -10.69 4.77
N ILE A 96 2.42 -11.07 4.55
CA ILE A 96 2.78 -11.96 3.44
C ILE A 96 2.05 -13.30 3.57
N LYS A 97 2.09 -13.93 4.74
CA LYS A 97 1.43 -15.24 4.95
C LYS A 97 -0.07 -15.17 4.65
N ASN A 98 -0.72 -14.10 5.08
CA ASN A 98 -2.15 -13.88 4.85
C ASN A 98 -2.46 -13.60 3.37
N THR A 99 -1.59 -12.89 2.65
CA THR A 99 -1.75 -12.66 1.20
C THR A 99 -1.46 -13.91 0.38
N THR A 100 -0.47 -14.72 0.76
CA THR A 100 -0.13 -15.99 0.08
C THR A 100 -1.19 -17.07 0.28
N GLN A 101 -2.00 -17.02 1.34
CA GLN A 101 -3.11 -17.96 1.55
C GLN A 101 -4.38 -17.62 0.77
N ARG A 102 -4.48 -16.46 0.10
CA ARG A 102 -5.57 -16.18 -0.84
C ARG A 102 -5.16 -16.69 -2.22
N PRO A 103 -5.82 -17.73 -2.79
CA PRO A 103 -5.54 -18.16 -4.15
C PRO A 103 -5.76 -16.99 -5.13
N PRO A 104 -4.95 -16.85 -6.19
CA PRO A 104 -5.25 -15.91 -7.26
C PRO A 104 -6.57 -16.34 -7.91
N GLU A 105 -7.64 -15.61 -7.66
CA GLU A 105 -8.88 -15.78 -8.40
C GLU A 105 -8.57 -15.38 -9.85
N ALA A 106 -8.59 -16.38 -10.73
CA ALA A 106 -8.27 -16.26 -12.14
C ALA A 106 -9.16 -15.20 -12.79
N THR A 107 -8.56 -14.16 -13.34
CA THR A 107 -9.23 -13.29 -14.32
C THR A 107 -9.10 -13.96 -15.69
N PRO A 108 -10.18 -14.36 -16.38
CA PRO A 108 -10.08 -14.71 -17.79
C PRO A 108 -10.32 -13.44 -18.61
N THR A 109 -9.27 -12.83 -19.16
CA THR A 109 -9.41 -12.04 -20.40
C THR A 109 -8.07 -12.04 -21.13
N PRO A 110 -8.07 -12.40 -22.43
CA PRO A 110 -7.53 -11.46 -23.41
C PRO A 110 -8.37 -11.38 -24.70
N THR A 111 -8.43 -10.18 -25.29
CA THR A 111 -9.06 -9.85 -26.60
C THR A 111 -8.07 -10.10 -27.79
N PRO A 112 -8.44 -9.95 -29.09
CA PRO A 112 -8.21 -10.89 -30.23
C PRO A 112 -6.98 -10.54 -31.14
N PRO A 113 -6.52 -11.38 -32.13
CA PRO A 113 -7.02 -11.37 -33.54
C PRO A 113 -6.85 -12.66 -34.43
N GLU A 114 -7.75 -12.80 -35.43
CA GLU A 114 -7.62 -13.15 -36.89
C GLU A 114 -7.06 -14.50 -37.48
N SER A 115 -7.87 -15.09 -38.41
CA SER A 115 -7.63 -16.07 -39.52
C SER A 115 -7.18 -17.52 -39.18
N THR A 116 -7.69 -18.63 -39.74
CA THR A 116 -8.23 -18.95 -41.07
C THR A 116 -9.13 -20.20 -41.01
N GLU A 117 -10.30 -20.12 -41.64
CA GLU A 117 -11.04 -21.14 -42.41
C GLU A 117 -10.67 -22.65 -42.27
N SER A 118 -11.62 -23.47 -41.79
CA SER A 118 -11.88 -24.81 -42.33
C SER A 118 -13.30 -25.27 -41.94
N MET A 119 -14.20 -25.20 -42.93
CA MET A 119 -15.59 -25.67 -43.02
C MET A 119 -15.80 -27.16 -42.56
N PRO A 120 -17.04 -27.74 -42.47
CA PRO A 120 -18.29 -27.32 -43.13
C PRO A 120 -19.63 -27.52 -42.37
N SER A 121 -20.68 -27.03 -43.02
CA SER A 121 -22.05 -27.59 -43.09
C SER A 121 -23.12 -27.17 -42.07
N ARG A 122 -24.05 -26.36 -42.63
CA ARG A 122 -25.53 -26.49 -42.55
C ARG A 122 -26.20 -26.10 -41.21
N MET A 123 -26.89 -24.95 -41.20
CA MET A 123 -28.38 -24.87 -41.23
C MET A 123 -28.98 -25.23 -39.85
N TYR A 124 -29.49 -24.32 -39.02
CA TYR A 124 -30.84 -23.70 -39.04
C TYR A 124 -30.88 -22.62 -37.92
N ILE A 125 -31.24 -21.36 -38.18
CA ILE A 125 -32.59 -20.76 -38.00
C ILE A 125 -33.25 -21.08 -36.64
N VAL A 126 -33.25 -20.10 -35.73
CA VAL A 126 -34.33 -19.78 -34.77
C VAL A 126 -34.30 -18.24 -34.55
N ALA A 127 -34.96 -17.43 -35.38
CA ALA A 127 -36.29 -16.82 -35.15
C ALA A 127 -36.47 -16.32 -33.69
N VAL A 128 -36.19 -15.05 -33.38
CA VAL A 128 -37.13 -13.89 -33.34
C VAL A 128 -38.52 -14.23 -32.80
N ILE A 129 -38.96 -13.53 -31.74
CA ILE A 129 -40.33 -13.07 -31.36
C ILE A 129 -40.29 -12.66 -29.86
N ILE A 130 -40.88 -11.60 -29.29
CA ILE A 130 -41.39 -10.26 -29.66
C ILE A 130 -41.89 -9.61 -28.32
N ILE A 131 -41.65 -8.30 -28.15
CA ILE A 131 -42.51 -7.21 -27.61
C ILE A 131 -43.60 -7.51 -26.56
N ALA A 132 -43.63 -6.76 -25.45
CA ALA A 132 -44.69 -5.80 -25.06
C ALA A 132 -44.64 -5.41 -23.57
N VAL A 133 -45.33 -4.30 -23.26
CA VAL A 133 -45.74 -3.76 -21.94
C VAL A 133 -44.76 -2.72 -21.35
N LEU A 134 -45.08 -1.44 -21.17
CA LEU A 134 -46.30 -0.64 -21.28
C LEU A 134 -45.92 0.86 -21.33
N VAL A 135 -46.51 1.60 -22.26
CA VAL A 135 -46.82 3.04 -22.12
C VAL A 135 -48.07 3.10 -21.25
N PHE A 136 -48.00 3.75 -20.08
CA PHE A 136 -49.08 4.31 -19.23
C PHE A 136 -48.35 4.64 -17.91
N ILE A 137 -48.02 5.90 -17.60
CA ILE A 137 -48.88 7.02 -17.16
C ILE A 137 -48.17 8.34 -17.49
#